data_AF-A0A4Y3REC8-F1
#
_entry.id   AF-A0A4Y3REC8-F1
#
_cell.length_a   1.000
_cell.length_b   1.000
_cell.length_c   1.000
_cell.angle_alpha   90.00
_cell.angle_beta   90.00
_cell.angle_gamma   90.00
#
_symmetry.space_group_name_H-M   'P 1'
#
loop_
_entity.id
_entity.type
_entity.pdbx_description
1 polymer ?
#
loop_
_entity_poly.entity_id
_entity_poly.type
_entity_poly.pdbx_seq_one_letter_code
_entity_poly.pdbx_strand_id
1 'polypeptide(L)'
;METLAIVLLAFFAAGWFVLAGADIGTGMLTPWLGRGDRERRLVLASFAPFFLGNEVWLVATAGVLVGCFPALEGELLSGQAPVLVGLLAGWIVRDVGLWSRGRGPGPRWRAGCDTAVTCGSWTVALSWGWLLAALLTGRPYAPATGATAVLTALAVAALFAAHGLGFATLRLTGIPYERARKVVGRAGRPWQSFALTGVLLGGLPLAAGTGLPLAEKAASPATLALLVPALLVVTPLLVAVQAWTWHAFRHRVTRPSYL
;
A
#
# COMPACT_ATOMS: atom_id res chain seq x y z
N MET A 1 -12.20 6.40 -24.91
CA MET A 1 -11.62 7.11 -23.74
C MET A 1 -11.94 6.40 -22.43
N GLU A 2 -13.16 5.93 -22.23
CA GLU A 2 -13.58 5.15 -21.04
C GLU A 2 -12.68 3.94 -20.76
N THR A 3 -12.45 3.07 -21.75
CA THR A 3 -11.58 1.90 -21.59
C THR A 3 -10.17 2.28 -21.11
N LEU A 4 -9.62 3.38 -21.63
CA LEU A 4 -8.30 3.87 -21.20
C LEU A 4 -8.34 4.37 -19.76
N ALA A 5 -9.40 5.08 -19.35
CA ALA A 5 -9.58 5.49 -17.96
C ALA A 5 -9.68 4.29 -17.01
N ILE A 6 -10.38 3.23 -17.42
CA ILE A 6 -10.49 1.97 -16.66
C ILE A 6 -9.11 1.31 -16.50
N VAL A 7 -8.36 1.23 -17.60
CA VAL A 7 -6.99 0.67 -17.58
C VAL A 7 -6.07 1.52 -16.70
N LEU A 8 -6.18 2.84 -16.73
CA LEU A 8 -5.39 3.73 -15.88
C LEU A 8 -5.75 3.56 -14.40
N LEU A 9 -7.05 3.49 -14.06
CA LEU A 9 -7.51 3.23 -12.69
C LEU A 9 -6.96 1.90 -12.16
N ALA A 10 -7.11 0.85 -12.97
CA ALA A 10 -6.59 -0.49 -12.69
C ALA A 10 -5.06 -0.48 -12.51
N PHE A 11 -4.34 0.22 -13.38
CA PHE A 11 -2.89 0.34 -13.34
C PHE A 11 -2.39 1.04 -12.07
N PHE A 12 -2.96 2.20 -11.73
CA PHE A 12 -2.56 2.92 -10.52
C PHE A 12 -2.94 2.17 -9.24
N ALA A 13 -4.14 1.57 -9.20
CA ALA A 13 -4.58 0.79 -8.05
C ALA A 13 -3.69 -0.44 -7.83
N ALA A 14 -3.45 -1.24 -8.87
CA ALA A 14 -2.57 -2.40 -8.80
C ALA A 14 -1.13 -1.99 -8.41
N GLY A 15 -0.61 -0.93 -9.03
CA GLY A 15 0.71 -0.39 -8.71
C GLY A 15 0.83 0.03 -7.24
N TRP A 16 -0.19 0.71 -6.69
CA TRP A 16 -0.20 1.08 -5.27
C TRP A 16 -0.19 -0.15 -4.36
N PHE A 17 -1.05 -1.14 -4.61
CA PHE A 17 -1.11 -2.37 -3.81
C PHE A 17 0.24 -3.09 -3.75
N VAL A 18 0.98 -3.13 -4.86
CA VAL A 18 2.34 -3.70 -4.90
C VAL A 18 3.34 -2.80 -4.18
N LEU A 19 3.43 -1.55 -4.58
CA LEU A 19 4.48 -0.64 -4.11
C LEU A 19 4.31 -0.30 -2.63
N ALA A 20 3.15 0.24 -2.26
CA ALA A 20 2.82 0.60 -0.88
C ALA A 20 2.68 -0.65 0.00
N GLY A 21 2.27 -1.78 -0.58
CA GLY A 21 2.15 -3.02 0.19
C GLY A 21 3.48 -3.47 0.80
N ALA A 22 4.60 -3.13 0.18
CA ALA A 22 5.93 -3.43 0.69
C ALA A 22 6.22 -2.68 2.00
N ASP A 23 5.97 -1.38 2.04
CA ASP A 23 6.24 -0.54 3.21
C ASP A 23 5.15 -0.62 4.29
N ILE A 24 3.88 -0.82 3.92
CA ILE A 24 2.80 -1.13 4.86
C ILE A 24 3.09 -2.47 5.55
N GLY A 25 3.36 -3.53 4.76
CA GLY A 25 3.68 -4.85 5.28
C GLY A 25 4.92 -4.87 6.17
N THR A 26 5.97 -4.14 5.78
CA THR A 26 7.18 -4.01 6.61
C THR A 26 6.88 -3.23 7.90
N GLY A 27 6.06 -2.17 7.81
CA GLY A 27 5.59 -1.37 8.95
C GLY A 27 4.81 -2.20 9.98
N MET A 28 3.86 -3.03 9.52
CA MET A 28 3.08 -3.96 10.35
C MET A 28 3.95 -4.90 11.19
N LEU A 29 5.10 -5.29 10.64
CA LEU A 29 6.01 -6.28 11.21
C LEU A 29 7.21 -5.67 11.92
N THR A 30 7.25 -4.35 12.09
CA THR A 30 8.35 -3.65 12.77
C THR A 30 8.72 -4.25 14.14
N PRO A 31 7.77 -4.60 15.04
CA PRO A 31 8.11 -5.18 16.35
C PRO A 31 8.76 -6.57 16.26
N TRP A 32 8.45 -7.33 15.20
CA TRP A 32 9.01 -8.65 14.98
C TRP A 32 10.36 -8.59 14.25
N LEU A 33 10.46 -7.74 13.22
CA LEU A 33 11.69 -7.52 12.45
C LEU A 33 12.77 -6.85 13.31
N GLY A 34 12.40 -5.91 14.19
CA GLY A 34 13.32 -5.18 15.07
C GLY A 34 12.90 -5.19 16.54
N ARG A 35 13.74 -5.76 17.40
CA ARG A 35 13.54 -5.84 18.85
C ARG A 35 14.22 -4.70 19.60
N GLY A 36 15.28 -4.11 19.03
CA GLY A 36 15.97 -2.95 19.60
C GLY A 36 15.86 -1.70 18.73
N ASP A 37 16.20 -0.52 19.29
CA ASP A 37 16.11 0.76 18.58
C ASP A 37 16.87 0.77 17.25
N ARG A 38 18.10 0.24 17.26
CA ARG A 38 18.94 0.15 16.05
C ARG A 38 18.31 -0.73 14.98
N GLU A 39 17.74 -1.87 15.38
CA GLU A 39 17.09 -2.79 14.44
C GLU A 39 15.80 -2.19 13.88
N ARG A 40 14.97 -1.57 14.71
CA ARG A 40 13.73 -0.90 14.26
C ARG A 40 14.04 0.27 13.33
N ARG A 41 15.06 1.08 13.65
CA ARG A 41 15.54 2.15 12.77
C ARG A 41 16.01 1.60 11.41
N LEU A 42 16.70 0.45 11.41
CA LEU A 42 17.10 -0.22 10.17
C LEU A 42 15.90 -0.68 9.34
N VAL A 43 14.86 -1.21 10.01
CA VAL A 43 13.61 -1.63 9.37
C VAL A 43 12.93 -0.44 8.70
N LEU A 44 12.72 0.67 9.42
CA LEU A 44 12.08 1.86 8.86
C LEU A 44 12.90 2.50 7.73
N ALA A 45 14.23 2.58 7.90
CA ALA A 45 15.13 3.09 6.87
C ALA A 45 15.13 2.25 5.58
N SER A 46 14.69 0.99 5.63
CA SER A 46 14.63 0.12 4.45
C SER A 46 13.60 0.54 3.41
N PHE A 47 12.51 1.16 3.85
CA PHE A 47 11.42 1.58 2.98
C PHE A 47 11.20 3.10 2.93
N ALA A 48 11.80 3.88 3.85
CA ALA A 48 11.64 5.34 3.89
C ALA A 48 11.89 6.05 2.54
N PRO A 49 12.87 5.68 1.70
CA PRO A 49 13.07 6.34 0.40
C PRO A 49 11.95 6.12 -0.63
N PHE A 50 11.09 5.11 -0.42
CA PHE A 50 10.03 4.72 -1.35
C PHE A 50 8.68 5.22 -0.89
N PHE A 51 8.50 5.26 0.43
CA PHE A 51 7.25 5.54 1.12
C PHE A 51 6.43 6.66 0.46
N LEU A 52 6.98 7.88 0.36
CA LEU A 52 6.25 9.01 -0.21
C LEU A 52 5.94 8.80 -1.70
N GLY A 53 6.87 8.21 -2.47
CA GLY A 53 6.64 7.89 -3.88
C GLY A 53 5.52 6.87 -4.06
N ASN A 54 5.45 5.88 -3.19
CA ASN A 54 4.41 4.86 -3.20
C ASN A 54 3.02 5.46 -2.90
N GLU A 55 2.92 6.44 -1.99
CA GLU A 55 1.66 7.14 -1.69
C GLU A 55 1.09 7.90 -2.89
N VAL A 56 1.95 8.46 -3.74
CA VAL A 56 1.51 9.16 -4.96
C VAL A 56 0.68 8.25 -5.86
N TRP A 57 0.91 6.93 -5.85
CA TRP A 57 0.09 5.99 -6.62
C TRP A 57 -1.35 5.89 -6.12
N LEU A 58 -1.58 6.00 -4.80
CA LEU A 58 -2.94 6.05 -4.26
C LEU A 58 -3.60 7.39 -4.51
N VAL A 59 -2.84 8.49 -4.42
CA VAL A 59 -3.34 9.81 -4.81
C VAL A 59 -3.74 9.83 -6.28
N ALA A 60 -2.92 9.23 -7.17
CA ALA A 60 -3.26 9.08 -8.59
C ALA A 60 -4.49 8.18 -8.79
N THR A 61 -4.59 7.06 -8.07
CA THR A 61 -5.78 6.19 -8.09
C THR A 61 -7.05 6.97 -7.70
N ALA A 62 -7.01 7.71 -6.60
CA ALA A 62 -8.11 8.54 -6.13
C ALA A 62 -8.44 9.66 -7.13
N GLY A 63 -7.43 10.33 -7.69
CA GLY A 63 -7.63 11.37 -8.71
C GLY A 63 -8.26 10.83 -9.99
N VAL A 64 -7.87 9.64 -10.44
CA VAL A 64 -8.50 8.96 -11.57
C VAL A 64 -9.94 8.57 -11.22
N LEU A 65 -10.20 8.06 -10.01
CA LEU A 65 -11.54 7.70 -9.56
C LEU A 65 -12.48 8.92 -9.53
N VAL A 66 -12.05 10.01 -8.87
CA VAL A 66 -12.79 11.27 -8.77
C VAL A 66 -13.01 11.90 -10.16
N GLY A 67 -11.95 11.97 -10.98
CA GLY A 67 -12.00 12.68 -12.26
C GLY A 67 -12.70 11.90 -13.38
N CYS A 68 -12.45 10.60 -13.47
CA CYS A 68 -12.95 9.76 -14.56
C CYS A 68 -14.20 8.95 -14.19
N PHE A 69 -14.51 8.79 -12.90
CA PHE A 69 -15.64 7.98 -12.42
C PHE A 69 -16.39 8.66 -11.23
N PRO A 70 -16.81 9.93 -11.36
CA PRO A 70 -17.33 10.72 -10.23
C PRO A 70 -18.60 10.12 -9.59
N ALA A 71 -19.47 9.48 -10.39
CA ALA A 71 -20.66 8.83 -9.85
C ALA A 71 -20.31 7.61 -8.98
N LEU A 72 -19.35 6.80 -9.44
CA LEU A 72 -18.86 5.65 -8.69
C LEU A 72 -18.11 6.09 -7.42
N GLU A 73 -17.31 7.14 -7.54
CA GLU A 73 -16.59 7.75 -6.41
C GLU A 73 -17.56 8.14 -5.29
N GLY A 74 -18.60 8.92 -5.61
CA GLY A 74 -19.56 9.39 -4.60
C GLY A 74 -20.29 8.24 -3.90
N GLU A 75 -20.67 7.20 -4.64
CA GLU A 75 -21.32 6.00 -4.10
C GLU A 75 -20.37 5.18 -3.22
N LEU A 76 -19.11 4.99 -3.64
CA LEU A 76 -18.11 4.26 -2.86
C LEU A 76 -17.71 5.01 -1.58
N LEU A 77 -17.44 6.32 -1.67
CA LEU A 77 -17.01 7.10 -0.51
C LEU A 77 -18.12 7.22 0.54
N SER A 78 -19.34 7.52 0.10
CA SER A 78 -20.48 7.63 1.03
C SER A 78 -20.84 6.27 1.64
N GLY A 79 -20.87 5.21 0.84
CA GLY A 79 -21.19 3.86 1.28
C GLY A 79 -20.13 3.23 2.20
N GLN A 80 -18.86 3.52 1.97
CA GLN A 80 -17.73 2.95 2.72
C GLN A 80 -17.13 3.92 3.76
N ALA A 81 -17.80 5.03 4.06
CA ALA A 81 -17.32 6.07 4.97
C ALA A 81 -16.66 5.55 6.26
N PRO A 82 -17.24 4.63 7.05
CA PRO A 82 -16.58 4.16 8.28
C PRO A 82 -15.26 3.43 8.02
N VAL A 83 -15.16 2.65 6.93
CA VAL A 83 -13.95 1.92 6.58
C VAL A 83 -12.88 2.86 6.05
N LEU A 84 -13.28 3.83 5.23
CA LEU A 84 -12.39 4.85 4.66
C LEU A 84 -11.87 5.82 5.70
N VAL A 85 -12.69 6.24 6.67
CA VAL A 85 -12.25 7.04 7.81
C VAL A 85 -11.21 6.28 8.63
N GLY A 86 -11.44 4.98 8.89
CA GLY A 86 -10.45 4.12 9.55
C GLY A 86 -9.14 4.02 8.75
N LEU A 87 -9.25 3.85 7.43
CA LEU A 87 -8.10 3.80 6.52
C LEU A 87 -7.29 5.09 6.59
N LEU A 88 -7.94 6.26 6.47
CA LEU A 88 -7.31 7.57 6.53
C LEU A 88 -6.68 7.83 7.91
N ALA A 89 -7.37 7.47 8.99
CA ALA A 89 -6.81 7.59 10.33
C ALA A 89 -5.55 6.73 10.51
N GLY A 90 -5.58 5.47 10.02
CA GLY A 90 -4.42 4.59 10.02
C GLY A 90 -3.25 5.15 9.21
N TRP A 91 -3.55 5.70 8.02
CA TRP A 91 -2.57 6.36 7.16
C TRP A 91 -1.93 7.55 7.88
N ILE A 92 -2.72 8.50 8.40
CA ILE A 92 -2.22 9.68 9.12
C ILE A 92 -1.36 9.26 10.33
N VAL A 93 -1.84 8.33 11.16
CA VAL A 93 -1.11 7.88 12.35
C VAL A 93 0.24 7.26 11.98
N ARG A 94 0.28 6.47 10.90
CA ARG A 94 1.49 5.84 10.40
C ARG A 94 2.52 6.89 9.97
N ASP A 95 2.10 7.88 9.19
CA ASP A 95 2.97 8.90 8.64
C ASP A 95 3.53 9.81 9.73
N VAL A 96 2.65 10.21 10.66
CA VAL A 96 3.05 10.94 11.87
C VAL A 96 4.12 10.15 12.62
N GLY A 97 3.93 8.84 12.81
CA GLY A 97 4.92 7.96 13.43
C GLY A 97 6.26 7.96 12.72
N LEU A 98 6.27 7.79 11.39
CA LEU A 98 7.50 7.76 10.58
C LEU A 98 8.27 9.08 10.65
N TRP A 99 7.60 10.20 10.40
CA TRP A 99 8.23 11.52 10.35
C TRP A 99 8.65 12.03 11.73
N SER A 100 7.88 11.71 12.77
CA SER A 100 8.14 12.20 14.12
C SER A 100 9.28 11.46 14.81
N ARG A 101 9.55 10.21 14.44
CA ARG A 101 10.47 9.31 15.16
C ARG A 101 11.86 9.90 15.43
N GLY A 102 12.47 10.54 14.43
CA GLY A 102 13.80 11.14 14.51
C GLY A 102 13.84 12.54 15.14
N ARG A 103 12.67 13.17 15.34
CA ARG A 103 12.56 14.57 15.76
C ARG A 103 12.34 14.75 17.27
N GLY A 104 11.82 13.74 17.97
CA GLY A 104 11.52 13.84 19.40
C GLY A 104 12.51 13.13 20.31
N PRO A 105 12.54 13.51 21.61
CA PRO A 105 13.57 13.06 22.53
C PRO A 105 13.27 11.71 23.18
N GLY A 106 14.34 10.92 23.33
CA GLY A 106 14.36 9.76 24.23
C GLY A 106 13.67 8.48 23.74
N PRO A 107 13.79 7.38 24.52
CA PRO A 107 13.31 6.05 24.10
C PRO A 107 11.78 5.93 24.05
N ARG A 108 11.06 6.61 24.95
CA ARG A 108 9.58 6.58 25.00
C ARG A 108 8.96 7.16 23.74
N TRP A 109 9.51 8.26 23.23
CA TRP A 109 9.06 8.89 21.99
C TRP A 109 9.22 7.95 20.80
N ARG A 110 10.41 7.34 20.65
CA ARG A 110 10.68 6.39 19.57
C ARG A 110 9.78 5.16 19.65
N ALA A 111 9.51 4.65 20.85
CA ALA A 111 8.58 3.56 21.04
C ALA A 111 7.13 3.95 20.66
N GLY A 112 6.68 5.16 21.03
CA GLY A 112 5.38 5.69 20.61
C GLY A 112 5.27 5.81 19.08
N CYS A 113 6.31 6.31 18.43
CA CYS A 113 6.39 6.38 16.98
C CYS A 113 6.40 4.99 16.32
N ASP A 114 7.19 4.05 16.82
CA ASP A 114 7.22 2.66 16.33
C ASP A 114 5.83 2.00 16.44
N THR A 115 5.11 2.26 17.54
CA THR A 115 3.73 1.79 17.75
C THR A 115 2.78 2.45 16.77
N ALA A 116 2.88 3.77 16.54
CA ALA A 116 2.06 4.49 15.57
C ALA A 116 2.26 3.94 14.15
N VAL A 117 3.51 3.70 13.74
CA VAL A 117 3.81 3.06 12.44
C VAL A 117 3.18 1.67 12.35
N THR A 118 3.35 0.86 13.40
CA THR A 118 2.84 -0.52 13.42
C THR A 118 1.32 -0.55 13.35
N CYS A 119 0.65 0.11 14.29
CA CYS A 119 -0.80 0.13 14.38
C CYS A 119 -1.43 0.80 13.16
N GLY A 120 -0.88 1.93 12.70
CA GLY A 120 -1.36 2.61 11.50
C GLY A 120 -1.25 1.73 10.25
N SER A 121 -0.14 1.00 10.09
CA SER A 121 0.02 0.05 8.97
C SER A 121 -0.97 -1.11 9.04
N TRP A 122 -1.24 -1.65 10.24
CA TRP A 122 -2.27 -2.68 10.44
C TRP A 122 -3.67 -2.16 10.11
N THR A 123 -4.02 -0.96 10.58
CA THR A 123 -5.30 -0.31 10.30
C THR A 123 -5.50 -0.13 8.79
N VAL A 124 -4.50 0.38 8.07
CA VAL A 124 -4.57 0.54 6.61
C VAL A 124 -4.80 -0.81 5.91
N ALA A 125 -4.01 -1.83 6.24
CA ALA A 125 -4.10 -3.15 5.61
C ALA A 125 -5.47 -3.82 5.87
N LEU A 126 -5.98 -3.73 7.10
CA LEU A 126 -7.28 -4.27 7.48
C LEU A 126 -8.43 -3.51 6.81
N SER A 127 -8.37 -2.19 6.75
CA SER A 127 -9.38 -1.38 6.07
C SER A 127 -9.45 -1.71 4.59
N TRP A 128 -8.32 -1.85 3.89
CA TRP A 128 -8.30 -2.29 2.50
C TRP A 128 -8.88 -3.69 2.32
N GLY A 129 -8.53 -4.61 3.21
CA GLY A 129 -9.11 -5.94 3.19
C GLY A 129 -10.62 -5.95 3.40
N TRP A 130 -11.15 -5.04 4.22
CA TRP A 130 -12.58 -4.85 4.43
C TRP A 130 -13.29 -4.24 3.21
N LEU A 131 -12.66 -3.25 2.57
CA LEU A 131 -13.13 -2.68 1.29
C LEU A 131 -13.19 -3.75 0.21
N LEU A 132 -12.10 -4.52 0.04
CA LEU A 132 -12.05 -5.60 -0.93
C LEU A 132 -13.09 -6.68 -0.65
N ALA A 133 -13.36 -7.00 0.62
CA ALA A 133 -14.43 -7.94 0.97
C ALA A 133 -15.80 -7.44 0.47
N ALA A 134 -16.09 -6.14 0.61
CA ALA A 134 -17.34 -5.56 0.13
C ALA A 134 -17.45 -5.62 -1.40
N LEU A 135 -16.36 -5.29 -2.11
CA LEU A 135 -16.29 -5.36 -3.57
C LEU A 135 -16.45 -6.80 -4.08
N LEU A 136 -15.69 -7.75 -3.51
CA LEU A 136 -15.68 -9.17 -3.93
C LEU A 136 -16.97 -9.91 -3.58
N THR A 137 -17.75 -9.42 -2.60
CA THR A 137 -19.06 -10.00 -2.25
C THR A 137 -20.25 -9.29 -2.91
N GLY A 138 -19.98 -8.35 -3.84
CA GLY A 138 -21.03 -7.66 -4.60
C GLY A 138 -21.82 -6.62 -3.79
N ARG A 139 -21.27 -6.12 -2.69
CA ARG A 139 -21.86 -5.07 -1.85
C ARG A 139 -20.96 -3.82 -1.80
N PRO A 140 -20.58 -3.24 -2.95
CA PRO A 140 -19.54 -2.20 -3.02
C PRO A 140 -19.89 -0.91 -2.24
N TYR A 141 -21.18 -0.64 -2.03
CA TYR A 141 -21.68 0.62 -1.45
C TYR A 141 -22.09 0.49 0.03
N ALA A 142 -21.64 -0.55 0.73
CA ALA A 142 -21.81 -0.68 2.17
C ALA A 142 -20.66 -1.53 2.76
N PRO A 143 -20.28 -1.33 4.03
CA PRO A 143 -19.26 -2.17 4.64
C PRO A 143 -19.70 -3.63 4.66
N ALA A 144 -18.78 -4.53 4.28
CA ALA A 144 -19.03 -5.95 4.39
C ALA A 144 -19.29 -6.35 5.86
N THR A 145 -20.14 -7.34 6.08
CA THR A 145 -20.48 -7.83 7.42
C THR A 145 -20.26 -9.34 7.53
N GLY A 146 -20.16 -9.83 8.77
CA GLY A 146 -20.04 -11.26 9.07
C GLY A 146 -18.63 -11.83 8.89
N ALA A 147 -18.53 -13.15 8.99
CA ALA A 147 -17.25 -13.86 9.01
C ALA A 147 -16.43 -13.66 7.73
N THR A 148 -17.07 -13.61 6.56
CA THR A 148 -16.39 -13.41 5.27
C THR A 148 -15.64 -12.08 5.21
N ALA A 149 -16.20 -11.01 5.78
CA ALA A 149 -15.55 -9.70 5.84
C ALA A 149 -14.26 -9.77 6.68
N VAL A 150 -14.35 -10.36 7.87
CA VAL A 150 -13.22 -10.53 8.79
C VAL A 150 -12.14 -11.42 8.18
N LEU A 151 -12.53 -12.58 7.62
CA LEU A 151 -11.59 -13.52 7.02
C LEU A 151 -10.87 -12.91 5.80
N THR A 152 -11.59 -12.17 4.95
CA THR A 152 -10.99 -11.47 3.82
C THR A 152 -10.04 -10.37 4.30
N ALA A 153 -10.45 -9.58 5.30
CA ALA A 153 -9.60 -8.55 5.88
C ALA A 153 -8.29 -9.10 6.46
N LEU A 154 -8.39 -10.20 7.21
CA LEU A 154 -7.22 -10.90 7.77
C LEU A 154 -6.36 -11.54 6.68
N ALA A 155 -6.95 -12.13 5.64
CA ALA A 155 -6.21 -12.74 4.53
C ALA A 155 -5.44 -11.67 3.72
N VAL A 156 -6.08 -10.54 3.42
CA VAL A 156 -5.44 -9.41 2.74
C VAL A 156 -4.33 -8.83 3.63
N ALA A 157 -4.58 -8.61 4.92
CA ALA A 157 -3.54 -8.14 5.85
C ALA A 157 -2.36 -9.13 5.96
N ALA A 158 -2.62 -10.43 5.98
CA ALA A 158 -1.58 -11.46 5.95
C ALA A 158 -0.78 -11.40 4.64
N LEU A 159 -1.42 -11.11 3.51
CA LEU A 159 -0.73 -10.92 2.23
C LEU A 159 0.13 -9.66 2.21
N PHE A 160 -0.36 -8.53 2.75
CA PHE A 160 0.46 -7.33 2.98
C PHE A 160 1.70 -7.66 3.83
N ALA A 161 1.51 -8.35 4.96
CA ALA A 161 2.60 -8.79 5.83
C ALA A 161 3.60 -9.69 5.10
N ALA A 162 3.13 -10.67 4.32
CA ALA A 162 3.99 -11.55 3.52
C ALA A 162 4.77 -10.77 2.45
N HIS A 163 4.15 -9.79 1.80
CA HIS A 163 4.82 -8.93 0.83
C HIS A 163 5.89 -8.05 1.47
N GLY A 164 5.58 -7.48 2.63
CA GLY A 164 6.54 -6.74 3.46
C GLY A 164 7.72 -7.60 3.92
N LEU A 165 7.51 -8.87 4.25
CA LEU A 165 8.59 -9.82 4.54
C LEU A 165 9.46 -10.07 3.31
N GLY A 166 8.84 -10.28 2.14
CA GLY A 166 9.55 -10.39 0.87
C GLY A 166 10.45 -9.18 0.62
N PHE A 167 9.91 -7.97 0.77
CA PHE A 167 10.65 -6.72 0.66
C PHE A 167 11.78 -6.60 1.70
N ALA A 168 11.50 -6.94 2.96
CA ALA A 168 12.49 -6.97 4.03
C ALA A 168 13.67 -7.89 3.69
N THR A 169 13.43 -9.04 3.06
CA THR A 169 14.51 -9.93 2.61
C THR A 169 15.33 -9.36 1.45
N LEU A 170 14.82 -8.40 0.68
CA LEU A 170 15.56 -7.70 -0.37
C LEU A 170 16.45 -6.59 0.20
N ARG A 171 16.02 -5.93 1.27
CA ARG A 171 16.61 -4.65 1.72
C ARG A 171 17.31 -4.68 3.06
N LEU A 172 16.90 -5.54 3.99
CA LEU A 172 17.53 -5.60 5.30
C LEU A 172 18.86 -6.36 5.28
N THR A 173 19.65 -6.15 6.34
CA THR A 173 20.88 -6.87 6.66
C THR A 173 20.88 -7.33 8.11
N GLY A 174 21.78 -8.25 8.47
CA GLY A 174 21.96 -8.73 9.85
C GLY A 174 20.73 -9.43 10.42
N ILE A 175 20.50 -9.26 11.72
CA ILE A 175 19.45 -9.98 12.47
C ILE A 175 18.03 -9.72 11.92
N PRO A 176 17.62 -8.48 11.57
CA PRO A 176 16.31 -8.26 10.95
C PRO A 176 16.10 -9.03 9.63
N TYR A 177 17.14 -9.14 8.80
CA TYR A 177 17.12 -9.96 7.59
C TYR A 177 16.96 -11.45 7.91
N GLU A 178 17.70 -11.96 8.90
CA GLU A 178 17.58 -13.36 9.32
C GLU A 178 16.18 -13.69 9.84
N ARG A 179 15.55 -12.77 10.59
CA ARG A 179 14.16 -12.93 11.03
C ARG A 179 13.25 -13.04 9.82
N ALA A 180 13.28 -12.06 8.90
CA ALA A 180 12.47 -12.09 7.68
C ALA A 180 12.63 -13.41 6.89
N ARG A 181 13.86 -13.89 6.74
CA ARG A 181 14.18 -15.15 6.04
C ARG A 181 13.65 -16.41 6.71
N LYS A 182 13.41 -16.42 8.03
CA LYS A 182 12.81 -17.57 8.72
C LYS A 182 11.38 -17.85 8.22
N VAL A 183 10.64 -16.80 7.86
CA VAL A 183 9.24 -16.93 7.41
C VAL A 183 9.17 -17.08 5.89
N VAL A 184 9.95 -16.31 5.13
CA VAL A 184 9.97 -16.36 3.65
C VAL A 184 10.57 -17.66 3.11
N GLY A 185 11.32 -18.40 3.95
CA GLY A 185 12.00 -19.63 3.57
C GLY A 185 13.47 -19.40 3.21
N ARG A 186 14.31 -20.39 3.52
CA ARG A 186 15.77 -20.32 3.36
C ARG A 186 16.28 -20.82 2.00
N ALA A 187 15.49 -21.62 1.28
CA ALA A 187 15.92 -22.22 0.03
C ALA A 187 15.70 -21.32 -1.21
N GLY A 188 14.66 -20.47 -1.20
CA GLY A 188 14.30 -19.60 -2.33
C GLY A 188 15.15 -18.32 -2.41
N ARG A 189 15.18 -17.71 -3.60
CA ARG A 189 15.78 -16.39 -3.82
C ARG A 189 14.87 -15.31 -3.22
N PRO A 190 15.40 -14.32 -2.47
CA PRO A 190 14.60 -13.27 -1.82
C PRO A 190 13.56 -12.57 -2.71
N TRP A 191 13.89 -12.35 -4.00
CA TRP A 191 12.98 -11.66 -4.93
C TRP A 191 11.75 -12.47 -5.31
N GLN A 192 11.78 -13.80 -5.22
CA GLN A 192 10.67 -14.66 -5.66
C GLN A 192 9.44 -14.45 -4.79
N SER A 193 9.62 -14.41 -3.47
CA SER A 193 8.51 -14.15 -2.54
C SER A 193 7.92 -12.76 -2.75
N PHE A 194 8.77 -11.74 -2.91
CA PHE A 194 8.33 -10.37 -3.21
C PHE A 194 7.54 -10.31 -4.53
N ALA A 195 8.03 -10.95 -5.60
CA ALA A 195 7.35 -10.97 -6.89
C ALA A 195 6.00 -11.70 -6.82
N LEU A 196 5.95 -12.89 -6.21
CA LEU A 196 4.72 -13.68 -6.09
C LEU A 196 3.65 -12.94 -5.28
N THR A 197 4.01 -12.44 -4.11
CA THR A 197 3.09 -11.67 -3.26
C THR A 197 2.70 -10.34 -3.90
N GLY A 198 3.59 -9.72 -4.68
CA GLY A 198 3.29 -8.53 -5.49
C GLY A 198 2.25 -8.83 -6.58
N VAL A 199 2.41 -9.91 -7.34
CA VAL A 199 1.40 -10.32 -8.33
C VAL A 199 0.04 -10.55 -7.68
N LEU A 200 0.01 -11.23 -6.52
CA LEU A 200 -1.23 -11.44 -5.78
C LEU A 200 -1.85 -10.11 -5.31
N LEU A 201 -1.08 -9.22 -4.69
CA LEU A 201 -1.57 -7.92 -4.22
C LEU A 201 -2.07 -7.05 -5.38
N GLY A 202 -1.32 -6.97 -6.47
CA GLY A 202 -1.70 -6.21 -7.66
C GLY A 202 -2.95 -6.79 -8.34
N GLY A 203 -3.18 -8.10 -8.24
CA GLY A 203 -4.37 -8.76 -8.79
C GLY A 203 -5.66 -8.50 -8.00
N LEU A 204 -5.57 -8.24 -6.69
CA LEU A 204 -6.75 -8.00 -5.84
C LEU A 204 -7.63 -6.84 -6.32
N PRO A 205 -7.12 -5.60 -6.53
CA PRO A 205 -7.96 -4.51 -7.02
C PRO A 205 -8.49 -4.75 -8.43
N LEU A 206 -7.78 -5.53 -9.27
CA LEU A 206 -8.25 -5.91 -10.60
C LEU A 206 -9.45 -6.85 -10.51
N ALA A 207 -9.36 -7.90 -9.69
CA ALA A 207 -10.44 -8.84 -9.45
C ALA A 207 -11.65 -8.19 -8.76
N ALA A 208 -11.41 -7.28 -7.81
CA ALA A 208 -12.48 -6.51 -7.18
C ALA A 208 -13.16 -5.55 -8.17
N GLY A 209 -12.38 -4.94 -9.07
CA GLY A 209 -12.86 -4.00 -10.08
C GLY A 209 -13.75 -4.62 -11.15
N THR A 210 -13.64 -5.92 -11.44
CA THR A 210 -14.49 -6.57 -12.45
C THR A 210 -15.98 -6.59 -12.08
N GLY A 211 -16.30 -6.48 -10.79
CA GLY A 211 -17.68 -6.41 -10.29
C GLY A 211 -18.28 -5.00 -10.31
N LEU A 212 -17.50 -3.97 -10.69
CA LEU A 212 -17.95 -2.57 -10.68
C LEU A 212 -18.46 -2.15 -12.06
N PRO A 213 -19.54 -1.35 -12.14
CA PRO A 213 -20.08 -0.82 -13.39
C PRO A 213 -19.25 0.36 -13.91
N LEU A 214 -17.94 0.15 -14.15
CA LEU A 214 -16.98 1.21 -14.45
C LEU A 214 -17.32 2.00 -15.72
N ALA A 215 -17.73 1.31 -16.79
CA ALA A 215 -18.08 1.96 -18.05
C ALA A 215 -19.34 2.83 -17.91
N GLU A 216 -20.37 2.31 -17.22
CA GLU A 216 -21.62 3.02 -17.00
C GLU A 216 -21.46 4.23 -16.07
N LYS A 217 -20.51 4.17 -15.14
CA LYS A 217 -20.23 5.24 -14.16
C LYS A 217 -19.10 6.17 -14.61
N ALA A 218 -18.64 6.06 -15.86
CA ALA A 218 -17.60 6.92 -16.39
C ALA A 218 -18.10 8.37 -16.56
N ALA A 219 -17.17 9.32 -16.46
CA ALA A 219 -17.43 10.73 -16.69
C ALA A 219 -17.85 11.01 -18.15
N SER A 220 -18.36 12.22 -18.40
CA SER A 220 -18.77 12.62 -19.75
C SER A 220 -17.64 12.45 -20.79
N PRO A 221 -17.95 12.18 -22.07
CA PRO A 221 -16.94 12.07 -23.12
C PRO A 221 -16.00 13.28 -23.22
N ALA A 222 -16.53 14.49 -23.00
CA ALA A 222 -15.74 15.73 -23.00
C ALA A 222 -14.74 15.77 -21.84
N THR A 223 -15.16 15.38 -20.63
CA THR A 223 -14.28 15.29 -19.46
C THR A 223 -13.17 14.27 -19.69
N LEU A 224 -13.51 13.08 -20.20
CA LEU A 224 -12.52 12.03 -20.46
C LEU A 224 -11.55 12.42 -21.59
N ALA A 225 -12.03 13.13 -22.61
CA ALA A 225 -11.19 13.65 -23.69
C ALA A 225 -10.12 14.64 -23.19
N LEU A 226 -10.38 15.35 -22.09
CA LEU A 226 -9.40 16.22 -21.44
C LEU A 226 -8.48 15.45 -20.48
N LEU A 227 -9.04 14.63 -19.59
CA LEU A 227 -8.28 14.00 -18.50
C LEU A 227 -7.39 12.86 -18.97
N VAL A 228 -7.89 11.98 -19.85
CA VAL A 228 -7.14 10.77 -20.25
C VAL A 228 -5.83 11.12 -20.96
N PRO A 229 -5.75 12.07 -21.92
CA PRO A 229 -4.47 12.44 -22.52
C PRO A 229 -3.48 13.02 -21.52
N ALA A 230 -3.94 13.86 -20.58
CA ALA A 230 -3.10 14.39 -19.52
C ALA A 230 -2.54 13.27 -18.62
N LEU A 231 -3.38 12.30 -18.25
CA LEU A 231 -2.96 11.12 -17.50
C LEU A 231 -1.96 10.26 -18.29
N LEU A 232 -2.13 10.09 -19.60
CA LEU A 232 -1.20 9.36 -20.45
C LEU A 232 0.16 10.05 -20.58
N VAL A 233 0.22 11.38 -20.48
CA VAL A 233 1.47 12.14 -20.46
C VAL A 233 2.18 12.04 -19.11
N VAL A 234 1.41 12.10 -18.01
CA VAL A 234 1.98 12.07 -16.64
C VAL A 234 2.40 10.66 -16.22
N THR A 235 1.69 9.61 -16.67
CA THR A 235 1.94 8.22 -16.27
C THR A 235 3.39 7.77 -16.54
N PRO A 236 3.98 7.95 -17.73
CA PRO A 236 5.37 7.58 -18.00
C PRO A 236 6.38 8.29 -17.08
N LEU A 237 6.12 9.56 -16.72
CA LEU A 237 6.98 10.30 -15.80
C LEU A 237 6.92 9.71 -14.39
N LEU A 238 5.73 9.40 -13.88
CA LEU A 238 5.56 8.74 -12.58
C LEU A 238 6.25 7.38 -12.55
N VAL A 239 6.10 6.59 -13.61
CA VAL A 239 6.77 5.28 -13.75
C VAL A 239 8.30 5.45 -13.79
N ALA A 240 8.81 6.44 -14.54
CA ALA A 240 10.24 6.70 -14.63
C ALA A 240 10.83 7.14 -13.29
N VAL A 241 10.15 8.03 -12.56
CA VAL A 241 10.57 8.46 -11.21
C VAL A 241 10.54 7.29 -10.23
N GLN A 242 9.50 6.46 -10.29
CA GLN A 242 9.42 5.26 -9.45
C GLN A 242 10.56 4.29 -9.76
N ALA A 243 10.80 4.00 -11.05
CA ALA A 243 11.88 3.11 -11.48
C ALA A 243 13.26 3.65 -11.09
N TRP A 244 13.47 4.96 -11.22
CA TRP A 244 14.69 5.63 -10.80
C TRP A 244 14.90 5.51 -9.28
N THR A 245 13.87 5.73 -8.46
CA THR A 245 13.94 5.56 -7.00
C THR A 245 14.32 4.12 -6.63
N TRP A 246 13.71 3.12 -7.28
CA TRP A 246 14.09 1.71 -7.11
C TRP A 246 15.50 1.39 -7.55
N HIS A 247 15.99 2.02 -8.61
CA HIS A 247 17.37 1.87 -9.04
C HIS A 247 18.36 2.52 -8.06
N ALA A 248 18.12 3.77 -7.67
CA ALA A 248 18.98 4.57 -6.80
C ALA A 248 19.13 3.92 -5.42
N PHE A 249 18.03 3.39 -4.87
CA PHE A 249 17.98 2.79 -3.54
C PHE A 249 17.94 1.26 -3.58
N ARG A 250 18.40 0.60 -4.66
CA ARG A 250 18.38 -0.87 -4.79
C ARG A 250 19.23 -1.62 -3.74
N HIS A 251 20.20 -0.94 -3.15
CA HIS A 251 21.16 -1.55 -2.24
C HIS A 251 20.53 -1.88 -0.88
N ARG A 252 21.07 -2.91 -0.22
CA ARG A 252 20.66 -3.27 1.14
C ARG A 252 21.10 -2.19 2.12
N VAL A 253 20.25 -1.92 3.10
CA VAL A 253 20.54 -0.94 4.15
C VAL A 253 21.48 -1.57 5.17
N THR A 254 22.68 -1.02 5.27
CA THR A 254 23.75 -1.47 6.18
C THR A 254 23.93 -0.54 7.38
N ARG A 255 23.52 0.73 7.24
CA ARG A 255 23.50 1.74 8.29
C ARG A 255 22.16 2.49 8.22
N PRO A 256 21.54 2.82 9.35
CA PRO A 256 20.35 3.66 9.33
C PRO A 256 20.76 5.07 8.87
N SER A 257 20.32 5.46 7.67
CA SER A 257 20.52 6.81 7.15
C SER A 257 19.25 7.65 7.35
N TYR A 258 19.41 8.78 8.04
CA TYR A 258 18.49 9.93 8.11
C TYR A 258 17.04 9.74 8.63
N LEU A 259 16.79 8.72 9.45
CA LEU A 259 15.68 8.71 10.43
C LEU A 259 16.24 8.40 11.80
#